data_AF-A0A0U3EKA9-F1
#
_entry.id   AF-A0A0U3EKA9-F1
#
_cell.length_a   1.000
_cell.length_b   1.000
_cell.length_c   1.000
_cell.angle_alpha   90.00
_cell.angle_beta   90.00
_cell.angle_gamma   90.00
#
_symmetry.space_group_name_H-M   'P 1'
#
loop_
_entity.id
_entity.type
_entity.pdbx_description
1 polymer ?
#
loop_
_entity_poly.entity_id
_entity_poly.type
_entity_poly.pdbx_seq_one_letter_code
_entity_poly.pdbx_strand_id
1 'polypeptide(L)'
;MKIISWNCNGKFSEKFPAILEENADIYVIQECENPSIIDSEEYKDFASNCYWVGENQYYGLGIFARDDVKLELADLDDNGLRYFIPVRVNDEFNLLGVWTNPDMGGTKTVYYPKEITKYYDNHKDSGFFNEDMIICGDFNCDVRLKGAHAKNVNEVIEKLSEYGLTDTYHYLNNETQGEESQPTFFMYRHLDKPFHLDHVFAKKGRIDDLQIGDGEKWIKLSDHIPIVFDTSYNTVKNEDFVIPTPTVEEVEKYIGEWYSLENYVNQENSLDKLFFDLIPENKLIEDILIKSSTLNDFYSTQIFSIFTVGKHIYQLDIDKRLDEGDLTLVNDIADVKELNRRFYSFATKYCSHHNPDRFPIYDSYVDKILRYFRKKDKFAKFSNNDLKDYVKFNDILHQFAHYYSLEQYSLKELDRYLWLLGKRYFKNK
;
A
#
# COMPACT_ATOMS: atom_id res chain seq x y z
N MET A 1 11.21 0.41 9.31
CA MET A 1 10.50 -0.85 9.61
C MET A 1 11.53 -1.95 9.48
N LYS A 2 11.69 -2.77 10.52
CA LYS A 2 12.65 -3.87 10.53
C LYS A 2 11.98 -5.13 9.97
N ILE A 3 12.63 -5.75 8.99
CA ILE A 3 12.16 -6.98 8.35
C ILE A 3 13.27 -8.03 8.48
N ILE A 4 12.85 -9.28 8.73
CA ILE A 4 13.75 -10.43 8.78
C ILE A 4 13.30 -11.46 7.75
N SER A 5 14.24 -12.03 7.02
CA SER A 5 14.04 -13.25 6.23
C SER A 5 14.89 -14.38 6.80
N TRP A 6 14.29 -15.55 7.01
CA TRP A 6 15.02 -16.71 7.53
C TRP A 6 14.37 -18.04 7.14
N ASN A 7 15.12 -18.91 6.46
CA ASN A 7 14.74 -20.31 6.33
C ASN A 7 15.06 -21.03 7.65
N CYS A 8 14.03 -21.45 8.37
CA CYS A 8 14.21 -22.04 9.71
C CYS A 8 14.59 -23.52 9.66
N ASN A 9 14.53 -24.18 8.50
CA ASN A 9 14.76 -25.61 8.30
C ASN A 9 13.87 -26.47 9.25
N GLY A 10 12.55 -26.28 9.12
CA GLY A 10 11.51 -26.94 9.91
C GLY A 10 11.46 -26.50 11.38
N LYS A 11 10.45 -26.99 12.11
CA LYS A 11 10.32 -26.83 13.58
C LYS A 11 10.42 -25.38 14.06
N PHE A 12 9.87 -24.43 13.31
CA PHE A 12 9.87 -23.01 13.65
C PHE A 12 9.19 -22.75 15.00
N SER A 13 8.15 -23.51 15.33
CA SER A 13 7.47 -23.44 16.63
C SER A 13 8.39 -23.68 17.83
N GLU A 14 9.48 -24.43 17.67
CA GLU A 14 10.50 -24.63 18.71
C GLU A 14 11.60 -23.53 18.67
N LYS A 15 11.73 -22.80 17.56
CA LYS A 15 12.86 -21.91 17.25
C LYS A 15 12.50 -20.42 17.26
N PHE A 16 11.22 -20.07 17.14
CA PHE A 16 10.77 -18.69 17.02
C PHE A 16 11.20 -17.77 18.18
N PRO A 17 11.39 -18.20 19.45
CA PRO A 17 11.84 -17.29 20.49
C PRO A 17 13.23 -16.70 20.18
N ALA A 18 14.09 -17.44 19.49
CA ALA A 18 15.42 -16.96 19.10
C ALA A 18 15.36 -15.84 18.04
N ILE A 19 14.45 -15.93 17.07
CA ILE A 19 14.29 -14.87 16.05
C ILE A 19 13.55 -13.65 16.59
N LEU A 20 12.71 -13.83 17.62
CA LEU A 20 12.07 -12.73 18.31
C LEU A 20 13.05 -11.81 19.06
N GLU A 21 14.23 -12.31 19.46
CA GLU A 21 15.29 -11.47 20.06
C GLU A 21 15.72 -10.31 19.14
N GLU A 22 15.61 -10.49 17.82
CA GLU A 22 15.97 -9.46 16.83
C GLU A 22 14.92 -8.32 16.75
N ASN A 23 13.74 -8.54 17.35
CA ASN A 23 12.68 -7.56 17.54
C ASN A 23 12.25 -6.85 16.24
N ALA A 24 11.88 -7.64 15.22
CA ALA A 24 11.42 -7.14 13.93
C ALA A 24 9.92 -6.83 13.90
N ASP A 25 9.53 -6.05 12.90
CA ASP A 25 8.13 -5.72 12.63
C ASP A 25 7.47 -6.76 11.72
N ILE A 26 8.25 -7.35 10.80
CA ILE A 26 7.83 -8.41 9.87
C ILE A 26 8.89 -9.52 9.82
N TYR A 27 8.43 -10.76 9.79
CA TYR A 27 9.21 -11.99 9.68
C TYR A 27 8.74 -12.80 8.47
N VAL A 28 9.62 -12.96 7.47
CA VAL A 28 9.42 -13.81 6.29
C VAL A 28 10.17 -15.12 6.52
N ILE A 29 9.44 -16.17 6.89
CA ILE A 29 10.04 -17.42 7.37
C ILE A 29 9.76 -18.56 6.38
N GLN A 30 10.83 -19.12 5.82
CA GLN A 30 10.76 -20.29 4.95
C GLN A 30 10.89 -21.58 5.76
N GLU A 31 10.33 -22.67 5.25
CA GLU A 31 10.28 -23.99 5.88
C GLU A 31 9.62 -24.02 7.28
N CYS A 32 8.69 -23.10 7.56
CA CYS A 32 7.92 -23.10 8.81
C CYS A 32 6.65 -23.95 8.72
N GLU A 33 6.23 -24.49 9.86
CA GLU A 33 4.94 -25.18 10.00
C GLU A 33 3.77 -24.22 9.77
N ASN A 34 2.62 -24.78 9.36
CA ASN A 34 1.36 -24.05 9.32
C ASN A 34 1.00 -23.57 10.74
N PRO A 35 0.82 -22.26 10.95
CA PRO A 35 0.52 -21.74 12.28
C PRO A 35 -0.75 -22.33 12.91
N SER A 36 -1.73 -22.73 12.09
CA SER A 36 -2.99 -23.29 12.56
C SER A 36 -2.89 -24.67 13.23
N ILE A 37 -1.78 -25.39 13.04
CA ILE A 37 -1.57 -26.71 13.67
C ILE A 37 -0.79 -26.63 14.99
N ILE A 38 -0.31 -25.45 15.37
CA ILE A 38 0.52 -25.28 16.57
C ILE A 38 -0.37 -24.95 17.76
N ASP A 39 -0.36 -25.84 18.77
CA ASP A 39 -1.12 -25.66 20.00
C ASP A 39 -0.27 -25.05 21.12
N SER A 40 0.16 -23.80 20.91
CA SER A 40 0.88 -22.98 21.89
C SER A 40 0.29 -21.58 21.90
N GLU A 41 -0.09 -21.08 23.07
CA GLU A 41 -0.69 -19.74 23.20
C GLU A 41 0.28 -18.64 22.76
N GLU A 42 1.56 -18.76 23.12
CA GLU A 42 2.60 -17.81 22.74
C GLU A 42 2.81 -17.78 21.21
N TYR A 43 2.76 -18.94 20.56
CA TYR A 43 2.91 -19.03 19.12
C TYR A 43 1.66 -18.51 18.38
N LYS A 44 0.47 -18.77 18.92
CA LYS A 44 -0.79 -18.24 18.38
C LYS A 44 -0.84 -16.72 18.48
N ASP A 45 -0.34 -16.15 19.57
CA ASP A 45 -0.19 -14.69 19.75
C ASP A 45 0.80 -14.11 18.74
N PHE A 46 1.97 -14.74 18.58
CA PHE A 46 2.95 -14.34 17.56
C PHE A 46 2.38 -14.41 16.13
N ALA A 47 1.58 -15.43 15.83
CA ALA A 47 1.01 -15.67 14.50
C ALA A 47 -0.40 -15.08 14.32
N SER A 48 -0.83 -14.15 15.18
CA SER A 48 -2.13 -13.48 15.12
C SER A 48 -2.35 -12.75 13.79
N ASN A 49 -1.28 -12.18 13.24
CA ASN A 49 -1.25 -11.41 12.00
C ASN A 49 -0.25 -12.05 11.02
N CYS A 50 -0.70 -13.06 10.29
CA CYS A 50 0.15 -13.76 9.34
C CYS A 50 -0.58 -14.25 8.09
N TYR A 51 0.21 -14.50 7.05
CA TYR A 51 -0.16 -15.29 5.88
C TYR A 51 0.79 -16.48 5.78
N TRP A 52 0.26 -17.64 5.39
CA TRP A 52 1.05 -18.86 5.21
C TRP A 52 0.61 -19.63 3.98
N VAL A 53 1.57 -20.19 3.24
CA VAL A 53 1.35 -21.09 2.11
C VAL A 53 2.21 -22.33 2.24
N GLY A 54 1.64 -23.51 2.02
CA GLY A 54 2.34 -24.77 2.16
C GLY A 54 1.47 -25.97 1.77
N GLU A 55 2.04 -26.93 1.02
CA GLU A 55 1.36 -28.19 0.71
C GLU A 55 1.46 -29.19 1.88
N ASN A 56 2.55 -29.10 2.64
CA ASN A 56 2.79 -29.87 3.85
C ASN A 56 2.57 -28.96 5.06
N GLN A 57 1.77 -29.40 6.02
CA GLN A 57 1.49 -28.66 7.26
C GLN A 57 2.74 -28.40 8.12
N TYR A 58 3.85 -29.08 7.86
CA TYR A 58 5.12 -28.91 8.59
C TYR A 58 6.18 -28.10 7.83
N TYR A 59 5.95 -27.77 6.55
CA TYR A 59 6.91 -27.05 5.72
C TYR A 59 6.20 -26.14 4.73
N GLY A 60 6.28 -24.83 4.96
CA GLY A 60 5.72 -23.80 4.11
C GLY A 60 6.49 -22.49 4.23
N LEU A 61 5.96 -21.46 3.58
CA LEU A 61 6.40 -20.08 3.68
C LEU A 61 5.38 -19.30 4.50
N GLY A 62 5.84 -18.53 5.49
CA GLY A 62 5.00 -17.64 6.29
C GLY A 62 5.51 -16.21 6.27
N ILE A 63 4.58 -15.24 6.25
CA ILE A 63 4.85 -13.84 6.58
C ILE A 63 4.09 -13.54 7.86
N PHE A 64 4.80 -13.23 8.94
CA PHE A 64 4.27 -12.87 10.25
C PHE A 64 4.59 -11.41 10.53
N ALA A 65 3.66 -10.67 11.10
CA ALA A 65 3.89 -9.27 11.44
C ALA A 65 3.32 -8.93 12.82
N ARG A 66 3.79 -7.83 13.41
CA ARG A 66 3.17 -7.28 14.62
C ARG A 66 1.72 -6.87 14.36
N ASP A 67 0.91 -6.85 15.41
CA ASP A 67 -0.52 -6.50 15.33
C ASP A 67 -0.79 -5.09 14.76
N ASP A 68 0.16 -4.16 14.90
CA ASP A 68 0.06 -2.79 14.40
C ASP A 68 0.51 -2.62 12.94
N VAL A 69 1.05 -3.67 12.33
CA VAL A 69 1.42 -3.71 10.91
C VAL A 69 0.25 -4.25 10.10
N LYS A 70 -0.28 -3.45 9.17
CA LYS A 70 -1.35 -3.90 8.27
C LYS A 70 -0.74 -4.75 7.15
N LEU A 71 -1.20 -5.99 7.01
CA LEU A 71 -0.91 -6.84 5.86
C LEU A 71 -2.20 -7.06 5.06
N GLU A 72 -2.14 -6.85 3.73
CA GLU A 72 -3.20 -7.23 2.81
C GLU A 72 -2.63 -8.14 1.72
N LEU A 73 -3.14 -9.37 1.59
CA LEU A 73 -2.75 -10.27 0.51
C LEU A 73 -3.19 -9.70 -0.84
N ALA A 74 -2.27 -9.62 -1.81
CA ALA A 74 -2.58 -9.24 -3.17
C ALA A 74 -3.30 -10.39 -3.90
N ASP A 75 -4.32 -10.05 -4.70
CA ASP A 75 -5.06 -11.00 -5.52
C ASP A 75 -4.27 -11.35 -6.78
N LEU A 76 -3.31 -12.28 -6.65
CA LEU A 76 -2.47 -12.79 -7.73
C LEU A 76 -2.57 -14.31 -7.81
N ASP A 77 -2.86 -14.84 -9.00
CA ASP A 77 -2.91 -16.27 -9.27
C ASP A 77 -1.51 -16.88 -9.23
N ASP A 78 -1.28 -17.88 -8.38
CA ASP A 78 0.02 -18.55 -8.27
C ASP A 78 0.48 -19.26 -9.56
N ASN A 79 -0.44 -19.52 -10.52
CA ASN A 79 -0.17 -20.21 -11.77
C ASN A 79 0.66 -21.52 -11.59
N GLY A 80 0.36 -22.24 -10.50
CA GLY A 80 1.00 -23.49 -10.10
C GLY A 80 2.39 -23.33 -9.47
N LEU A 81 2.79 -22.12 -9.06
CA LEU A 81 3.99 -21.88 -8.26
C LEU A 81 3.66 -22.01 -6.77
N ARG A 82 4.53 -22.65 -5.99
CA ARG A 82 4.13 -23.14 -4.66
C ARG A 82 4.22 -22.12 -3.54
N TYR A 83 5.33 -21.40 -3.44
CA TYR A 83 5.64 -20.66 -2.22
C TYR A 83 6.06 -19.22 -2.52
N PHE A 84 5.04 -18.44 -2.82
CA PHE A 84 5.11 -16.99 -2.98
C PHE A 84 3.98 -16.37 -2.15
N ILE A 85 4.28 -15.36 -1.34
CA ILE A 85 3.26 -14.60 -0.60
C ILE A 85 3.39 -13.12 -0.99
N PRO A 86 2.49 -12.62 -1.86
CA PRO A 86 2.45 -11.22 -2.24
C PRO A 86 1.55 -10.42 -1.29
N VAL A 87 2.11 -9.51 -0.49
CA VAL A 87 1.34 -8.67 0.43
C VAL A 87 1.60 -7.18 0.20
N ARG A 88 0.57 -6.37 0.38
CA ARG A 88 0.68 -4.92 0.60
C ARG A 88 0.87 -4.68 2.09
N VAL A 89 1.92 -3.96 2.45
CA VAL A 89 2.27 -3.61 3.82
C VAL A 89 1.90 -2.16 4.08
N ASN A 90 1.10 -1.90 5.13
CA ASN A 90 0.67 -0.57 5.59
C ASN A 90 0.03 0.33 4.52
N ASP A 91 -0.50 -0.23 3.44
CA ASP A 91 -0.91 0.51 2.23
C ASP A 91 0.26 1.29 1.56
N GLU A 92 1.50 1.05 1.97
CA GLU A 92 2.69 1.82 1.63
C GLU A 92 3.54 1.15 0.54
N PHE A 93 3.81 -0.14 0.67
CA PHE A 93 4.68 -0.86 -0.27
C PHE A 93 4.30 -2.33 -0.44
N ASN A 94 4.79 -2.94 -1.50
CA ASN A 94 4.58 -4.35 -1.79
C ASN A 94 5.74 -5.17 -1.24
N LEU A 95 5.45 -6.25 -0.53
CA LEU A 95 6.41 -7.24 -0.07
C LEU A 95 6.07 -8.58 -0.71
N LEU A 96 7.06 -9.21 -1.34
CA LEU A 96 6.95 -10.57 -1.86
C LEU A 96 7.87 -11.50 -1.06
N GLY A 97 7.27 -12.35 -0.23
CA GLY A 97 7.98 -13.46 0.39
C GLY A 97 8.20 -14.59 -0.61
N VAL A 98 9.41 -15.16 -0.63
CA VAL A 98 9.82 -16.20 -1.60
C VAL A 98 10.39 -17.43 -0.89
N TRP A 99 10.02 -18.62 -1.35
CA TRP A 99 10.75 -19.85 -1.12
C TRP A 99 10.74 -20.71 -2.39
N THR A 100 11.82 -20.72 -3.16
CA THR A 100 11.83 -21.52 -4.39
C THR A 100 11.95 -23.01 -4.06
N ASN A 101 10.98 -23.80 -4.48
CA ASN A 101 10.97 -25.25 -4.29
C ASN A 101 10.09 -25.91 -5.37
N PRO A 102 10.61 -26.05 -6.61
CA PRO A 102 9.81 -26.48 -7.75
C PRO A 102 9.28 -27.90 -7.53
N ASP A 103 8.01 -28.09 -7.89
CA ASP A 103 7.34 -29.39 -7.81
C ASP A 103 7.73 -30.29 -8.97
N MET A 104 8.91 -30.89 -8.86
CA MET A 104 9.41 -31.80 -9.86
C MET A 104 10.35 -32.86 -9.28
N GLY A 105 10.38 -34.02 -9.93
CA GLY A 105 11.36 -35.07 -9.67
C GLY A 105 12.74 -34.73 -10.26
N GLY A 106 13.78 -35.30 -9.66
CA GLY A 106 15.17 -35.14 -10.13
C GLY A 106 15.86 -33.87 -9.61
N THR A 107 16.92 -33.43 -10.28
CA THR A 107 17.74 -32.30 -9.83
C THR A 107 17.01 -30.97 -10.05
N LYS A 108 16.70 -30.29 -8.94
CA LYS A 108 15.97 -29.02 -8.92
C LYS A 108 16.85 -27.79 -9.17
N THR A 109 18.17 -27.91 -9.01
CA THR A 109 19.11 -26.76 -8.98
C THR A 109 18.88 -25.75 -10.11
N VAL A 110 18.73 -26.18 -11.36
CA VAL A 110 18.57 -25.26 -12.51
C VAL A 110 17.20 -24.55 -12.51
N TYR A 111 16.21 -25.07 -11.79
CA TYR A 111 14.82 -24.60 -11.80
C TYR A 111 14.50 -23.64 -10.67
N TYR A 112 15.29 -23.59 -9.57
CA TYR A 112 15.05 -22.62 -8.50
C TYR A 112 14.96 -21.17 -9.02
N PRO A 113 15.93 -20.65 -9.80
CA PRO A 113 15.83 -19.28 -10.31
C PRO A 113 14.66 -19.10 -11.30
N LYS A 114 14.23 -20.17 -11.97
CA LYS A 114 13.15 -20.12 -12.96
C LYS A 114 11.76 -19.92 -12.33
N GLU A 115 11.55 -20.33 -11.08
CA GLU A 115 10.29 -20.04 -10.41
C GLU A 115 10.10 -18.53 -10.23
N ILE A 116 11.17 -17.81 -9.91
CA ILE A 116 11.16 -16.35 -9.76
C ILE A 116 10.90 -15.69 -11.12
N THR A 117 11.59 -16.11 -12.19
CA THR A 117 11.37 -15.52 -13.51
C THR A 117 9.98 -15.84 -14.07
N LYS A 118 9.42 -17.02 -13.76
CA LYS A 118 8.02 -17.37 -14.10
C LYS A 118 7.02 -16.54 -13.29
N TYR A 119 7.23 -16.37 -11.99
CA TYR A 119 6.38 -15.53 -11.15
C TYR A 119 6.38 -14.08 -11.65
N TYR A 120 7.57 -13.55 -11.98
CA TYR A 120 7.72 -12.25 -12.62
C TYR A 120 6.93 -12.14 -13.92
N ASP A 121 7.11 -13.08 -14.87
CA ASP A 121 6.44 -13.02 -16.17
C ASP A 121 4.92 -13.07 -16.07
N ASN A 122 4.39 -13.83 -15.10
CA ASN A 122 2.95 -13.96 -14.86
C ASN A 122 2.32 -12.67 -14.30
N HIS A 123 3.10 -11.83 -13.61
CA HIS A 123 2.56 -10.77 -12.75
C HIS A 123 3.15 -9.37 -12.98
N LYS A 124 4.17 -9.21 -13.82
CA LYS A 124 4.80 -7.91 -14.08
C LYS A 124 3.79 -6.83 -14.49
N ASP A 125 2.78 -7.19 -15.29
CA ASP A 125 1.76 -6.25 -15.78
C ASP A 125 0.55 -6.07 -14.84
N SER A 126 0.55 -6.70 -13.66
CA SER A 126 -0.55 -6.62 -12.68
C SER A 126 -0.59 -5.31 -11.87
N GLY A 127 0.49 -4.53 -11.91
CA GLY A 127 0.70 -3.37 -11.01
C GLY A 127 1.28 -3.74 -9.65
N PHE A 128 1.41 -5.02 -9.31
CA PHE A 128 2.09 -5.46 -8.09
C PHE A 128 3.61 -5.26 -8.16
N PHE A 129 4.24 -5.56 -9.29
CA PHE A 129 5.64 -5.23 -9.50
C PHE A 129 5.79 -3.73 -9.72
N ASN A 130 6.57 -3.08 -8.86
CA ASN A 130 6.89 -1.65 -8.93
C ASN A 130 8.23 -1.37 -8.26
N GLU A 131 8.76 -0.16 -8.45
CA GLU A 131 10.07 0.23 -7.93
C GLU A 131 10.16 0.31 -6.41
N ASP A 132 9.03 0.38 -5.71
CA ASP A 132 8.98 0.52 -4.26
C ASP A 132 8.74 -0.82 -3.55
N MET A 133 8.75 -1.94 -4.27
CA MET A 133 8.58 -3.25 -3.67
C MET A 133 9.87 -3.78 -3.03
N ILE A 134 9.69 -4.73 -2.11
CA ILE A 134 10.75 -5.55 -1.53
C ILE A 134 10.44 -7.01 -1.84
N ILE A 135 11.45 -7.76 -2.26
CA ILE A 135 11.36 -9.21 -2.43
C ILE A 135 12.42 -9.83 -1.52
N CYS A 136 12.03 -10.76 -0.65
CA CYS A 136 13.00 -11.44 0.21
C CYS A 136 12.62 -12.89 0.49
N GLY A 137 13.63 -13.72 0.68
CA GLY A 137 13.42 -15.13 0.98
C GLY A 137 14.60 -16.02 0.64
N ASP A 138 14.35 -17.33 0.68
CA ASP A 138 15.28 -18.35 0.19
C ASP A 138 15.01 -18.58 -1.30
N PHE A 139 15.94 -18.10 -2.12
CA PHE A 139 15.85 -18.19 -3.58
C PHE A 139 16.52 -19.47 -4.09
N ASN A 140 17.23 -20.22 -3.22
CA ASN A 140 18.14 -21.30 -3.62
C ASN A 140 19.05 -20.91 -4.80
N CYS A 141 19.42 -19.63 -4.89
CA CYS A 141 20.14 -19.04 -6.02
C CYS A 141 21.54 -18.64 -5.60
N ASP A 142 22.57 -19.21 -6.22
CA ASP A 142 23.97 -18.79 -6.04
C ASP A 142 24.73 -18.99 -7.36
N VAL A 143 25.31 -17.91 -7.91
CA VAL A 143 25.99 -17.98 -9.21
C VAL A 143 27.22 -18.91 -9.20
N ARG A 144 27.78 -19.24 -8.03
CA ARG A 144 28.88 -20.21 -7.90
C ARG A 144 28.46 -21.63 -8.26
N LEU A 145 27.16 -21.93 -8.32
CA LEU A 145 26.65 -23.23 -8.75
C LEU A 145 26.82 -23.50 -10.26
N LYS A 146 27.41 -22.56 -11.03
CA LYS A 146 27.90 -22.67 -12.42
C LYS A 146 26.87 -23.19 -13.45
N GLY A 147 27.25 -23.14 -14.72
CA GLY A 147 26.45 -23.67 -15.84
C GLY A 147 25.08 -23.00 -15.98
N ALA A 148 24.04 -23.81 -16.20
CA ALA A 148 22.68 -23.31 -16.43
C ALA A 148 22.06 -22.63 -15.21
N HIS A 149 22.45 -23.02 -13.98
CA HIS A 149 21.94 -22.37 -12.77
C HIS A 149 22.39 -20.90 -12.72
N ALA A 150 23.70 -20.66 -12.81
CA ALA A 150 24.27 -19.31 -12.80
C ALA A 150 23.67 -18.40 -13.89
N LYS A 151 23.43 -18.95 -15.08
CA LYS A 151 22.74 -18.23 -16.16
C LYS A 151 21.33 -17.78 -15.74
N ASN A 152 20.55 -18.67 -15.12
CA ASN A 152 19.19 -18.34 -14.71
C ASN A 152 19.16 -17.39 -13.50
N VAL A 153 20.16 -17.43 -12.61
CA VAL A 153 20.30 -16.42 -11.54
C VAL A 153 20.55 -15.03 -12.13
N ASN A 154 21.43 -14.92 -13.13
CA ASN A 154 21.63 -13.64 -13.83
C ASN A 154 20.35 -13.16 -14.53
N GLU A 155 19.54 -14.07 -15.09
CA GLU A 155 18.24 -13.71 -15.68
C GLU A 155 17.26 -13.16 -14.63
N VAL A 156 17.24 -13.70 -13.40
CA VAL A 156 16.47 -13.13 -12.28
C VAL A 156 16.89 -11.69 -12.02
N ILE A 157 18.20 -11.45 -11.91
CA ILE A 157 18.76 -10.10 -11.64
C ILE A 157 18.39 -9.14 -12.77
N GLU A 158 18.53 -9.55 -14.03
CA GLU A 158 18.16 -8.75 -15.20
C GLU A 158 16.67 -8.38 -15.18
N LYS A 159 15.77 -9.35 -14.97
CA LYS A 159 14.32 -9.11 -14.95
C LYS A 159 13.89 -8.20 -13.80
N LEU A 160 14.39 -8.43 -12.59
CA LEU A 160 14.04 -7.59 -11.45
C LEU A 160 14.57 -6.16 -11.61
N SER A 161 15.69 -5.98 -12.33
CA SER A 161 16.23 -4.65 -12.66
C SER A 161 15.34 -3.84 -13.61
N GLU A 162 14.43 -4.47 -14.38
CA GLU A 162 13.44 -3.77 -15.21
C GLU A 162 12.51 -2.88 -14.37
N TYR A 163 12.30 -3.23 -13.10
CA TYR A 163 11.54 -2.43 -12.12
C TYR A 163 12.44 -1.62 -11.18
N GLY A 164 13.73 -1.48 -11.49
CA GLY A 164 14.69 -0.75 -10.65
C GLY A 164 15.07 -1.47 -9.36
N LEU A 165 14.74 -2.76 -9.22
CA LEU A 165 15.12 -3.57 -8.07
C LEU A 165 16.52 -4.11 -8.27
N THR A 166 17.31 -4.07 -7.21
CA THR A 166 18.67 -4.61 -7.19
C THR A 166 18.84 -5.51 -5.99
N ASP A 167 19.73 -6.49 -6.14
CA ASP A 167 20.19 -7.30 -5.01
C ASP A 167 20.88 -6.39 -3.98
N THR A 168 20.26 -6.29 -2.81
CA THR A 168 20.57 -5.30 -1.79
C THR A 168 21.91 -5.60 -1.14
N TYR A 169 22.21 -6.87 -0.84
CA TYR A 169 23.47 -7.27 -0.20
C TYR A 169 24.65 -6.91 -1.09
N HIS A 170 24.58 -7.29 -2.37
CA HIS A 170 25.63 -7.02 -3.35
C HIS A 170 25.84 -5.52 -3.58
N TYR A 171 24.75 -4.75 -3.64
CA TYR A 171 24.81 -3.30 -3.78
C TYR A 171 25.50 -2.63 -2.58
N LEU A 172 25.09 -2.96 -1.35
CA LEU A 172 25.62 -2.32 -0.13
C LEU A 172 27.09 -2.66 0.14
N ASN A 173 27.50 -3.90 -0.13
CA ASN A 173 28.87 -4.35 0.07
C ASN A 173 29.79 -4.07 -1.13
N ASN A 174 29.23 -3.59 -2.24
CA ASN A 174 29.93 -3.41 -3.51
C ASN A 174 30.65 -4.71 -3.95
N GLU A 175 29.93 -5.82 -3.84
CA GLU A 175 30.40 -7.17 -4.16
C GLU A 175 29.75 -7.67 -5.47
N THR A 176 30.50 -8.45 -6.24
CA THR A 176 29.96 -9.14 -7.42
C THR A 176 29.23 -10.41 -6.98
N GLN A 177 28.19 -10.79 -7.71
CA GLN A 177 27.53 -12.09 -7.55
C GLN A 177 28.56 -13.23 -7.52
N GLY A 178 28.49 -14.06 -6.49
CA GLY A 178 29.37 -15.22 -6.26
C GLY A 178 30.70 -14.89 -5.58
N GLU A 179 30.95 -13.62 -5.26
CA GLU A 179 32.10 -13.14 -4.49
C GLU A 179 31.71 -12.72 -3.08
N GLU A 180 30.57 -13.22 -2.57
CA GLU A 180 30.01 -12.76 -1.29
C GLU A 180 30.94 -13.12 -0.14
N SER A 181 31.30 -12.11 0.67
CA SER A 181 32.12 -12.31 1.87
C SER A 181 31.34 -12.90 3.04
N GLN A 182 30.03 -12.70 3.08
CA GLN A 182 29.14 -13.23 4.11
C GLN A 182 28.13 -14.21 3.51
N PRO A 183 28.14 -15.48 3.95
CA PRO A 183 27.19 -16.49 3.49
C PRO A 183 25.89 -16.47 4.28
N THR A 184 24.80 -16.84 3.62
CA THR A 184 23.48 -17.01 4.24
C THR A 184 23.15 -18.48 4.50
N PHE A 185 23.93 -19.41 3.93
CA PHE A 185 23.71 -20.84 4.05
C PHE A 185 25.01 -21.61 4.24
N PHE A 186 24.96 -22.68 5.05
CA PHE A 186 26.07 -23.59 5.29
C PHE A 186 25.66 -25.04 5.05
N MET A 187 26.18 -25.63 3.99
CA MET A 187 25.79 -26.98 3.57
C MET A 187 26.09 -28.02 4.66
N TYR A 188 25.07 -28.75 5.10
CA TYR A 188 25.10 -29.69 6.23
C TYR A 188 25.55 -29.06 7.55
N ARG A 189 25.32 -27.76 7.74
CA ARG A 189 25.73 -27.00 8.93
C ARG A 189 27.26 -27.00 9.15
N HIS A 190 28.01 -27.00 8.06
CA HIS A 190 29.47 -26.86 8.07
C HIS A 190 29.90 -25.45 7.66
N LEU A 191 30.53 -24.72 8.57
CA LEU A 191 30.99 -23.34 8.33
C LEU A 191 32.02 -23.22 7.18
N ASP A 192 32.71 -24.31 6.83
CA ASP A 192 33.63 -24.39 5.69
C ASP A 192 32.95 -24.67 4.34
N LYS A 193 31.61 -24.80 4.31
CA LYS A 193 30.83 -25.03 3.08
C LYS A 193 29.76 -23.95 2.84
N PRO A 194 30.16 -22.67 2.69
CA PRO A 194 29.27 -21.53 2.58
C PRO A 194 28.62 -21.39 1.19
N PHE A 195 27.39 -20.89 1.16
CA PHE A 195 26.70 -20.34 -0.01
C PHE A 195 25.89 -19.10 0.38
N HIS A 196 25.43 -18.35 -0.61
CA HIS A 196 24.58 -17.17 -0.45
C HIS A 196 23.28 -17.43 -1.24
N LEU A 197 22.29 -18.04 -0.56
CA LEU A 197 21.06 -18.55 -1.18
C LEU A 197 19.83 -17.70 -0.86
N ASP A 198 19.92 -16.90 0.19
CA ASP A 198 18.86 -16.04 0.68
C ASP A 198 19.13 -14.62 0.20
N HIS A 199 18.14 -13.99 -0.42
CA HIS A 199 18.34 -12.72 -1.12
C HIS A 199 17.29 -11.69 -0.71
N VAL A 200 17.67 -10.42 -0.81
CA VAL A 200 16.77 -9.27 -0.65
C VAL A 200 16.91 -8.36 -1.87
N PHE A 201 15.85 -8.23 -2.67
CA PHE A 201 15.78 -7.30 -3.79
C PHE A 201 14.95 -6.08 -3.42
N ALA A 202 15.52 -4.90 -3.62
CA ALA A 202 14.88 -3.62 -3.38
C ALA A 202 15.51 -2.53 -4.27
N LYS A 203 14.82 -1.40 -4.43
CA LYS A 203 15.41 -0.21 -5.05
C LYS A 203 16.60 0.30 -4.24
N LYS A 204 17.64 0.75 -4.94
CA LYS A 204 18.83 1.37 -4.34
C LYS A 204 18.43 2.50 -3.38
N GLY A 205 19.00 2.49 -2.17
CA GLY A 205 18.71 3.46 -1.11
C GLY A 205 17.37 3.29 -0.40
N ARG A 206 16.62 2.20 -0.67
CA ARG A 206 15.43 1.81 0.13
C ARG A 206 15.84 1.10 1.43
N ILE A 207 16.95 0.39 1.38
CA ILE A 207 17.55 -0.33 2.50
C ILE A 207 18.99 0.19 2.57
N ASP A 208 19.31 0.92 3.63
CA ASP A 208 20.64 1.49 3.86
C ASP A 208 21.55 0.53 4.65
N ASP A 209 20.95 -0.41 5.38
CA ASP A 209 21.66 -1.41 6.18
C ASP A 209 20.96 -2.78 6.08
N LEU A 210 21.76 -3.80 5.80
CA LEU A 210 21.37 -5.20 5.72
C LEU A 210 22.46 -6.03 6.37
N GLN A 211 22.06 -6.82 7.36
CA GLN A 211 22.94 -7.60 8.22
C GLN A 211 22.62 -9.08 8.07
N ILE A 212 23.65 -9.90 7.94
CA ILE A 212 23.55 -11.35 8.06
C ILE A 212 23.90 -11.70 9.51
N GLY A 213 23.07 -12.54 10.13
CA GLY A 213 23.27 -12.97 11.52
C GLY A 213 24.63 -13.66 11.76
N ASP A 214 25.01 -13.78 13.03
CA ASP A 214 26.21 -14.51 13.42
C ASP A 214 26.12 -16.00 13.04
N GLY A 215 27.01 -16.45 12.14
CA GLY A 215 27.06 -17.82 11.65
C GLY A 215 27.21 -18.87 12.77
N GLU A 216 28.02 -18.63 13.79
CA GLU A 216 28.23 -19.57 14.90
C GLU A 216 27.03 -19.65 15.85
N LYS A 217 26.28 -18.54 16.00
CA LYS A 217 25.00 -18.51 16.75
C LYS A 217 23.94 -19.31 15.99
N TRP A 218 23.68 -18.93 14.74
CA TRP A 218 22.49 -19.34 14.00
C TRP A 218 22.57 -20.74 13.40
N ILE A 219 23.78 -21.23 13.10
CA ILE A 219 23.98 -22.58 12.53
C ILE A 219 23.49 -23.71 13.45
N LYS A 220 23.33 -23.42 14.75
CA LYS A 220 22.78 -24.35 15.75
C LYS A 220 21.28 -24.59 15.53
N LEU A 221 20.57 -23.63 14.95
CA LEU A 221 19.11 -23.65 14.76
C LEU A 221 18.72 -24.06 13.33
N SER A 222 19.39 -23.50 12.33
CA SER A 222 19.18 -23.77 10.91
C SER A 222 20.52 -23.83 10.18
N ASP A 223 20.59 -24.47 9.01
CA ASP A 223 21.70 -24.30 8.06
C ASP A 223 21.67 -22.96 7.34
N HIS A 224 20.56 -22.22 7.43
CA HIS A 224 20.46 -20.83 6.99
C HIS A 224 20.64 -19.84 8.14
N ILE A 225 21.19 -18.69 7.80
CA ILE A 225 21.46 -17.56 8.69
C ILE A 225 20.46 -16.44 8.36
N PRO A 226 19.80 -15.84 9.36
CA PRO A 226 18.80 -14.82 9.10
C PRO A 226 19.43 -13.58 8.46
N ILE A 227 18.71 -13.02 7.50
CA ILE A 227 18.99 -11.69 6.95
C ILE A 227 18.06 -10.71 7.64
N VAL A 228 18.65 -9.70 8.28
CA VAL A 228 17.96 -8.63 9.00
C VAL A 228 18.21 -7.33 8.27
N PHE A 229 17.16 -6.57 7.98
CA PHE A 229 17.33 -5.27 7.33
C PHE A 229 16.27 -4.28 7.80
N ASP A 230 16.68 -3.03 7.86
CA ASP A 230 15.78 -1.92 8.08
C ASP A 230 15.41 -1.32 6.73
N THR A 231 14.13 -1.43 6.37
CA THR A 231 13.62 -0.59 5.29
C THR A 231 13.24 0.76 5.86
N SER A 232 14.02 1.75 5.45
CA SER A 232 13.57 3.12 5.43
C SER A 232 12.62 3.27 4.27
N TYR A 233 11.41 3.75 4.56
CA TYR A 233 10.65 4.35 3.48
C TYR A 233 11.49 5.51 2.95
N ASN A 234 11.82 5.50 1.66
CA ASN A 234 12.17 6.71 0.94
C ASN A 234 10.88 7.56 0.81
N THR A 235 10.35 8.02 1.94
CA THR A 235 10.24 9.46 2.02
C THR A 235 11.68 9.86 1.83
N VAL A 236 11.98 10.64 0.81
CA VAL A 236 13.00 11.68 0.98
C VAL A 236 13.05 12.01 2.47
N LYS A 237 14.20 11.84 3.15
CA LYS A 237 14.45 12.50 4.43
C LYS A 237 14.27 13.99 4.15
N ASN A 238 13.01 14.38 4.12
CA ASN A 238 12.50 15.69 4.15
C ASN A 238 12.63 15.93 5.64
N GLU A 239 13.75 16.57 6.02
CA GLU A 239 13.83 17.41 7.21
C GLU A 239 12.42 17.74 7.66
N ASP A 240 11.98 17.30 8.85
CA ASP A 240 10.62 17.51 9.38
C ASP A 240 9.78 18.47 8.53
N PHE A 241 9.15 17.97 7.45
CA PHE A 241 8.30 18.83 6.64
C PHE A 241 7.00 18.92 7.43
N VAL A 242 7.06 19.75 8.46
CA VAL A 242 5.91 20.26 9.18
C VAL A 242 5.00 20.82 8.10
N ILE A 243 3.84 20.19 7.93
CA ILE A 243 2.81 20.75 7.04
C ILE A 243 2.57 22.18 7.56
N PRO A 244 2.76 23.20 6.72
CA PRO A 244 2.63 24.60 7.14
C PRO A 244 1.32 24.80 7.87
N THR A 245 1.37 25.47 9.01
CA THR A 245 0.15 25.80 9.74
C THR A 245 -0.77 26.62 8.83
N PRO A 246 -2.06 26.28 8.71
CA PRO A 246 -2.98 27.00 7.85
C PRO A 246 -3.06 28.47 8.26
N THR A 247 -2.88 29.34 7.27
CA THR A 247 -3.00 30.78 7.37
C THR A 247 -3.58 31.31 6.07
N VAL A 248 -4.07 32.55 6.09
CA VAL A 248 -4.48 33.30 4.89
C VAL A 248 -3.40 33.23 3.80
N GLU A 249 -2.14 33.45 4.16
CA GLU A 249 -1.01 33.42 3.21
C GLU A 249 -0.81 32.04 2.56
N GLU A 250 -0.92 30.95 3.33
CA GLU A 250 -0.82 29.60 2.77
C GLU A 250 -2.03 29.28 1.89
N VAL A 251 -3.25 29.68 2.26
CA VAL A 251 -4.44 29.47 1.42
C VAL A 251 -4.30 30.20 0.08
N GLU A 252 -3.95 31.50 0.09
CA GLU A 252 -3.74 32.28 -1.14
C GLU A 252 -2.66 31.69 -2.05
N LYS A 253 -1.57 31.20 -1.47
CA LYS A 253 -0.48 30.55 -2.22
C LYS A 253 -0.97 29.33 -3.00
N TYR A 254 -1.73 28.45 -2.36
CA TYR A 254 -2.26 27.24 -3.02
C TYR A 254 -3.42 27.54 -3.96
N ILE A 255 -4.25 28.56 -3.67
CA ILE A 255 -5.24 29.05 -4.63
C ILE A 255 -4.54 29.60 -5.88
N GLY A 256 -3.44 30.34 -5.73
CA GLY A 256 -2.61 30.78 -6.85
C GLY A 256 -2.04 29.60 -7.66
N GLU A 257 -1.54 28.57 -6.98
CA GLU A 257 -1.06 27.33 -7.62
C GLU A 257 -2.19 26.63 -8.40
N TRP A 258 -3.40 26.55 -7.85
CA TRP A 258 -4.56 25.94 -8.50
C TRP A 258 -4.80 26.49 -9.91
N TYR A 259 -4.78 27.82 -10.07
CA TYR A 259 -5.02 28.46 -11.36
C TYR A 259 -3.91 28.22 -12.40
N SER A 260 -2.74 27.72 -11.99
CA SER A 260 -1.69 27.28 -12.92
C SER A 260 -1.91 25.86 -13.47
N LEU A 261 -2.81 25.08 -12.86
CA LEU A 261 -3.08 23.69 -13.22
C LEU A 261 -4.19 23.59 -14.27
N GLU A 262 -3.83 23.87 -15.53
CA GLU A 262 -4.75 23.99 -16.67
C GLU A 262 -5.75 22.83 -16.78
N ASN A 263 -5.31 21.59 -16.57
CA ASN A 263 -6.17 20.41 -16.66
C ASN A 263 -7.29 20.43 -15.61
N TYR A 264 -6.97 20.68 -14.34
CA TYR A 264 -7.95 20.68 -13.25
C TYR A 264 -8.88 21.88 -13.35
N VAL A 265 -8.35 23.06 -13.71
CA VAL A 265 -9.15 24.27 -13.92
C VAL A 265 -10.17 24.06 -15.04
N ASN A 266 -9.76 23.50 -16.18
CA ASN A 266 -10.67 23.25 -17.29
C ASN A 266 -11.72 22.19 -16.98
N GLN A 267 -11.38 21.16 -16.21
CA GLN A 267 -12.34 20.16 -15.73
C GLN A 267 -13.38 20.76 -14.79
N GLU A 268 -12.95 21.55 -13.79
CA GLU A 268 -13.88 22.24 -12.87
C GLU A 268 -14.77 23.25 -13.60
N ASN A 269 -14.21 24.07 -14.50
CA ASN A 269 -15.01 25.02 -15.28
C ASN A 269 -16.03 24.30 -16.19
N SER A 270 -15.68 23.12 -16.70
CA SER A 270 -16.60 22.31 -17.50
C SER A 270 -17.73 21.72 -16.66
N LEU A 271 -17.45 21.34 -15.41
CA LEU A 271 -18.47 20.91 -14.46
C LEU A 271 -19.35 22.06 -14.01
N ASP A 272 -18.78 23.22 -13.69
CA ASP A 272 -19.56 24.42 -13.35
C ASP A 272 -20.50 24.80 -14.49
N LYS A 273 -20.02 24.79 -15.74
CA LYS A 273 -20.88 25.01 -16.92
C LYS A 273 -21.98 23.95 -17.04
N LEU A 274 -21.67 22.69 -16.78
CA LEU A 274 -22.64 21.61 -16.88
C LEU A 274 -23.73 21.73 -15.81
N PHE A 275 -23.35 21.98 -14.56
CA PHE A 275 -24.25 21.99 -13.40
C PHE A 275 -24.96 23.33 -13.19
N PHE A 276 -24.40 24.47 -13.59
CA PHE A 276 -25.06 25.77 -13.40
C PHE A 276 -25.76 26.29 -14.65
N ASP A 277 -25.18 26.08 -15.84
CA ASP A 277 -25.68 26.72 -17.06
C ASP A 277 -26.52 25.78 -17.93
N LEU A 278 -26.06 24.54 -18.11
CA LEU A 278 -26.66 23.61 -19.06
C LEU A 278 -27.75 22.73 -18.44
N ILE A 279 -27.49 22.18 -17.25
CA ILE A 279 -28.31 21.14 -16.63
C ILE A 279 -28.46 21.37 -15.10
N PRO A 280 -29.09 22.49 -14.68
CA PRO A 280 -29.18 22.86 -13.27
C PRO A 280 -30.07 21.96 -12.42
N GLU A 281 -31.09 21.35 -13.02
CA GLU A 281 -32.09 20.54 -12.29
C GLU A 281 -31.79 19.03 -12.38
N ASN A 282 -32.44 18.25 -11.52
CA ASN A 282 -32.37 16.78 -11.48
C ASN A 282 -33.72 16.14 -11.84
N LYS A 283 -34.48 16.75 -12.77
CA LYS A 283 -35.83 16.31 -13.17
C LYS A 283 -35.89 15.30 -14.29
N LEU A 284 -34.81 15.14 -15.06
CA LEU A 284 -34.72 14.19 -16.16
C LEU A 284 -33.60 13.19 -15.87
N ILE A 285 -33.85 11.91 -16.18
CA ILE A 285 -32.85 10.86 -15.92
C ILE A 285 -31.64 11.04 -16.82
N GLU A 286 -31.83 11.46 -18.06
CA GLU A 286 -30.78 11.72 -19.05
C GLU A 286 -29.79 12.77 -18.55
N ASP A 287 -30.31 13.84 -17.95
CA ASP A 287 -29.56 14.94 -17.36
C ASP A 287 -28.70 14.49 -16.18
N ILE A 288 -29.28 13.68 -15.28
CA ILE A 288 -28.56 13.08 -14.16
C ILE A 288 -27.46 12.14 -14.66
N LEU A 289 -27.72 11.35 -15.71
CA LEU A 289 -26.73 10.42 -16.27
C LEU A 289 -25.55 11.16 -16.90
N ILE A 290 -25.79 12.27 -17.59
CA ILE A 290 -24.73 13.13 -18.16
C ILE A 290 -23.88 13.70 -17.02
N LYS A 291 -24.52 14.35 -16.04
CA LYS A 291 -23.84 14.89 -14.85
C LYS A 291 -23.01 13.85 -14.12
N SER A 292 -23.62 12.69 -13.83
CA SER A 292 -22.97 11.60 -13.12
C SER A 292 -21.80 11.01 -13.90
N SER A 293 -21.93 10.84 -15.22
CA SER A 293 -20.86 10.31 -16.07
C SER A 293 -19.66 11.25 -16.11
N THR A 294 -19.90 12.53 -16.38
CA THR A 294 -18.83 13.55 -16.46
C THR A 294 -18.14 13.73 -15.11
N LEU A 295 -18.91 13.82 -14.03
CA LEU A 295 -18.34 13.93 -12.68
C LEU A 295 -17.52 12.70 -12.30
N ASN A 296 -18.02 11.50 -12.58
CA ASN A 296 -17.32 10.25 -12.27
C ASN A 296 -16.00 10.11 -13.03
N ASP A 297 -15.94 10.57 -14.28
CA ASP A 297 -14.72 10.59 -15.08
C ASP A 297 -13.70 11.58 -14.50
N PHE A 298 -14.09 12.85 -14.34
CA PHE A 298 -13.17 13.91 -13.93
C PHE A 298 -12.63 13.73 -12.50
N TYR A 299 -13.44 13.19 -11.61
CA TYR A 299 -13.04 12.90 -10.23
C TYR A 299 -12.65 11.43 -9.97
N SER A 300 -12.69 10.57 -10.99
CA SER A 300 -12.35 9.15 -10.87
C SER A 300 -13.07 8.45 -9.71
N THR A 301 -14.38 8.67 -9.56
CA THR A 301 -15.14 8.16 -8.40
C THR A 301 -15.45 6.65 -8.44
N GLN A 302 -15.01 5.95 -9.49
CA GLN A 302 -15.10 4.49 -9.66
C GLN A 302 -16.53 3.94 -9.63
N ILE A 303 -17.49 4.68 -10.19
CA ILE A 303 -18.85 4.19 -10.42
C ILE A 303 -18.87 3.42 -11.74
N PHE A 304 -19.09 2.11 -11.67
CA PHE A 304 -19.19 1.24 -12.84
C PHE A 304 -20.60 1.18 -13.43
N SER A 305 -21.63 1.31 -12.59
CA SER A 305 -23.03 1.29 -13.03
C SER A 305 -23.66 2.68 -12.87
N ILE A 306 -23.29 3.61 -13.77
CA ILE A 306 -23.82 4.98 -13.78
C ILE A 306 -25.34 4.99 -13.85
N PHE A 307 -25.94 4.09 -14.63
CA PHE A 307 -27.40 4.01 -14.72
C PHE A 307 -28.08 3.75 -13.37
N THR A 308 -27.54 2.82 -12.58
CA THR A 308 -28.12 2.48 -11.27
C THR A 308 -28.02 3.65 -10.30
N VAL A 309 -26.87 4.33 -10.27
CA VAL A 309 -26.67 5.52 -9.43
C VAL A 309 -27.56 6.68 -9.90
N GLY A 310 -27.63 6.94 -11.20
CA GLY A 310 -28.47 8.01 -11.74
C GLY A 310 -29.96 7.77 -11.50
N LYS A 311 -30.42 6.51 -11.62
CA LYS A 311 -31.80 6.14 -11.29
C LYS A 311 -32.11 6.35 -9.81
N HIS A 312 -31.18 6.01 -8.92
CA HIS A 312 -31.31 6.26 -7.49
C HIS A 312 -31.46 7.76 -7.19
N ILE A 313 -30.59 8.60 -7.75
CA ILE A 313 -30.67 10.07 -7.61
C ILE A 313 -32.01 10.61 -8.12
N TYR A 314 -32.46 10.15 -9.29
CA TYR A 314 -33.73 10.55 -9.88
C TYR A 314 -34.92 10.24 -8.97
N GLN A 315 -34.92 9.07 -8.32
CA GLN A 315 -36.00 8.66 -7.41
C GLN A 315 -36.05 9.45 -6.10
N LEU A 316 -34.93 10.08 -5.70
CA LEU A 316 -34.85 10.88 -4.47
C LEU A 316 -35.46 12.29 -4.60
N ASP A 317 -35.75 12.78 -5.82
CA ASP A 317 -36.29 14.13 -6.11
C ASP A 317 -35.56 15.24 -5.34
N ILE A 318 -34.27 15.41 -5.64
CA ILE A 318 -33.31 16.04 -4.73
C ILE A 318 -33.24 17.57 -4.80
N ASP A 319 -33.80 18.21 -5.85
CA ASP A 319 -33.56 19.64 -6.12
C ASP A 319 -33.95 20.55 -4.95
N LYS A 320 -35.14 20.33 -4.36
CA LYS A 320 -35.59 21.12 -3.21
C LYS A 320 -34.62 21.02 -2.02
N ARG A 321 -34.10 19.82 -1.77
CA ARG A 321 -33.18 19.56 -0.65
C ARG A 321 -31.79 20.15 -0.92
N LEU A 322 -31.34 20.19 -2.18
CA LEU A 322 -30.14 20.90 -2.59
C LEU A 322 -30.27 22.41 -2.35
N ASP A 323 -31.40 23.00 -2.73
CA ASP A 323 -31.69 24.43 -2.53
C ASP A 323 -31.75 24.81 -1.04
N GLU A 324 -32.38 23.96 -0.22
CA GLU A 324 -32.51 24.16 1.23
C GLU A 324 -31.18 23.90 1.98
N GLY A 325 -30.18 23.31 1.32
CA GLY A 325 -28.90 22.97 1.94
C GLY A 325 -28.99 21.81 2.94
N ASP A 326 -29.87 20.83 2.68
CA ASP A 326 -30.03 19.67 3.55
C ASP A 326 -28.81 18.74 3.48
N LEU A 327 -27.93 18.85 4.47
CA LEU A 327 -26.70 18.05 4.59
C LEU A 327 -26.96 16.54 4.64
N THR A 328 -28.14 16.10 5.10
CA THR A 328 -28.44 14.66 5.18
C THR A 328 -28.60 14.02 3.79
N LEU A 329 -28.91 14.82 2.78
CA LEU A 329 -29.08 14.39 1.38
C LEU A 329 -27.85 13.67 0.83
N VAL A 330 -26.65 14.08 1.23
CA VAL A 330 -25.42 13.45 0.76
C VAL A 330 -25.36 11.97 1.15
N ASN A 331 -25.82 11.62 2.34
CA ASN A 331 -25.88 10.23 2.78
C ASN A 331 -26.91 9.44 1.97
N ASP A 332 -28.08 10.04 1.71
CA ASP A 332 -29.12 9.41 0.91
C ASP A 332 -28.65 9.15 -0.53
N ILE A 333 -27.94 10.08 -1.16
CA ILE A 333 -27.34 9.89 -2.49
C ILE A 333 -26.23 8.83 -2.45
N ALA A 334 -25.43 8.80 -1.39
CA ALA A 334 -24.32 7.85 -1.26
C ALA A 334 -24.78 6.40 -1.11
N ASP A 335 -25.92 6.15 -0.46
CA ASP A 335 -26.37 4.81 -0.06
C ASP A 335 -27.24 4.13 -1.15
N VAL A 336 -26.58 3.67 -2.22
CA VAL A 336 -27.22 2.95 -3.34
C VAL A 336 -27.35 1.46 -3.01
N LYS A 337 -28.49 1.07 -2.45
CA LYS A 337 -28.75 -0.29 -1.91
C LYS A 337 -28.58 -1.39 -2.97
N GLU A 338 -28.98 -1.12 -4.21
CA GLU A 338 -28.90 -2.06 -5.33
C GLU A 338 -27.48 -2.52 -5.65
N LEU A 339 -26.47 -1.69 -5.32
CA LEU A 339 -25.06 -1.99 -5.58
C LEU A 339 -24.31 -2.46 -4.33
N ASN A 340 -24.98 -2.55 -3.18
CA ASN A 340 -24.38 -2.90 -1.88
C ASN A 340 -23.06 -2.15 -1.60
N ARG A 341 -22.97 -0.89 -2.05
CA ARG A 341 -21.77 -0.04 -1.96
C ARG A 341 -22.20 1.40 -1.70
N ARG A 342 -21.43 2.07 -0.84
CA ARG A 342 -21.61 3.49 -0.52
C ARG A 342 -20.73 4.37 -1.40
N PHE A 343 -21.34 5.29 -2.15
CA PHE A 343 -20.67 6.21 -3.07
C PHE A 343 -20.45 7.60 -2.45
N TYR A 344 -19.90 7.63 -1.23
CA TYR A 344 -19.79 8.84 -0.41
C TYR A 344 -19.02 9.98 -1.10
N SER A 345 -17.83 9.70 -1.63
CA SER A 345 -17.01 10.71 -2.33
C SER A 345 -17.75 11.34 -3.51
N PHE A 346 -18.42 10.51 -4.32
CA PHE A 346 -19.24 10.98 -5.43
C PHE A 346 -20.39 11.86 -4.96
N ALA A 347 -21.15 11.42 -3.94
CA ALA A 347 -22.30 12.16 -3.43
C ALA A 347 -21.90 13.57 -2.93
N THR A 348 -20.76 13.69 -2.23
CA THR A 348 -20.27 15.01 -1.79
C THR A 348 -19.99 15.95 -2.95
N LYS A 349 -19.38 15.44 -4.02
CA LYS A 349 -19.01 16.20 -5.21
C LYS A 349 -20.26 16.59 -6.01
N TYR A 350 -21.21 15.67 -6.15
CA TYR A 350 -22.46 15.91 -6.85
C TYR A 350 -23.28 17.03 -6.18
N CYS A 351 -23.40 17.00 -4.85
CA CYS A 351 -24.07 18.08 -4.12
C CYS A 351 -23.29 19.40 -4.16
N SER A 352 -21.96 19.35 -4.05
CA SER A 352 -21.12 20.56 -4.11
C SER A 352 -21.22 21.28 -5.45
N HIS A 353 -21.26 20.54 -6.57
CA HIS A 353 -21.45 21.14 -7.89
C HIS A 353 -22.86 21.70 -8.13
N HIS A 354 -23.84 21.33 -7.30
CA HIS A 354 -25.16 21.97 -7.30
C HIS A 354 -25.25 23.17 -6.35
N ASN A 355 -24.62 23.11 -5.17
CA ASN A 355 -24.66 24.17 -4.17
C ASN A 355 -23.33 24.25 -3.40
N PRO A 356 -22.32 24.94 -3.97
CA PRO A 356 -20.95 24.94 -3.44
C PRO A 356 -20.83 25.70 -2.11
N ASP A 357 -21.80 26.54 -1.76
CA ASP A 357 -21.82 27.31 -0.51
C ASP A 357 -22.23 26.47 0.70
N ARG A 358 -22.96 25.36 0.46
CA ARG A 358 -23.52 24.52 1.52
C ARG A 358 -22.86 23.16 1.62
N PHE A 359 -22.36 22.63 0.51
CA PHE A 359 -21.91 21.25 0.44
C PHE A 359 -20.39 21.19 0.22
N PRO A 360 -19.59 21.00 1.29
CA PRO A 360 -18.16 20.76 1.12
C PRO A 360 -17.88 19.41 0.45
N ILE A 361 -16.80 19.36 -0.32
CA ILE A 361 -16.33 18.14 -0.98
C ILE A 361 -15.53 17.30 0.01
N TYR A 362 -15.78 15.99 0.01
CA TYR A 362 -14.92 15.03 0.68
C TYR A 362 -13.90 14.46 -0.30
N ASP A 363 -12.64 14.42 0.11
CA ASP A 363 -11.55 13.74 -0.59
C ASP A 363 -10.59 13.08 0.42
N SER A 364 -9.87 12.04 0.00
CA SER A 364 -8.92 11.35 0.87
C SER A 364 -7.75 12.24 1.29
N TYR A 365 -7.35 13.22 0.47
CA TYR A 365 -6.35 14.21 0.85
C TYR A 365 -6.87 15.19 1.91
N VAL A 366 -8.11 15.65 1.76
CA VAL A 366 -8.78 16.51 2.75
C VAL A 366 -8.89 15.77 4.09
N ASP A 367 -9.29 14.50 4.07
CA ASP A 367 -9.33 13.61 5.25
C ASP A 367 -7.97 13.53 5.98
N LYS A 368 -6.90 13.24 5.22
CA LYS A 368 -5.53 13.14 5.77
C LYS A 368 -5.09 14.46 6.43
N ILE A 369 -5.37 15.60 5.79
CA ILE A 369 -5.02 16.93 6.33
C ILE A 369 -5.80 17.26 7.61
N LEU A 370 -7.11 17.06 7.63
CA LEU A 370 -7.93 17.30 8.83
C LEU A 370 -7.47 16.40 9.99
N ARG A 371 -7.13 15.13 9.74
CA ARG A 371 -6.60 14.22 10.77
C ARG A 371 -5.22 14.64 11.27
N TYR A 372 -4.36 15.14 10.38
CA TYR A 372 -3.05 15.66 10.74
C TYR A 372 -3.17 16.84 11.71
N PHE A 373 -3.95 17.86 11.35
CA PHE A 373 -4.12 19.06 12.18
C PHE A 373 -4.92 18.78 13.46
N ARG A 374 -5.82 17.78 13.45
CA ARG A 374 -6.45 17.28 14.68
C ARG A 374 -5.39 16.74 15.65
N LYS A 375 -4.39 16.00 15.17
CA LYS A 375 -3.33 15.44 16.01
C LYS A 375 -2.33 16.52 16.47
N LYS A 376 -1.92 17.40 15.54
CA LYS A 376 -0.91 18.44 15.77
C LYS A 376 -1.44 19.53 16.70
N ASP A 377 -2.55 20.15 16.33
CA ASP A 377 -3.03 21.39 16.94
C ASP A 377 -4.32 21.18 17.77
N LYS A 378 -4.95 20.01 17.67
CA LYS A 378 -6.18 19.66 18.41
C LYS A 378 -7.32 20.64 18.16
N PHE A 379 -7.42 21.16 16.93
CA PHE A 379 -8.41 22.18 16.55
C PHE A 379 -9.87 21.75 16.79
N ALA A 380 -10.16 20.46 16.71
CA ALA A 380 -11.47 19.88 16.98
C ALA A 380 -11.34 18.47 17.57
N LYS A 381 -12.36 18.00 18.28
CA LYS A 381 -12.43 16.63 18.81
C LYS A 381 -13.36 15.79 17.96
N PHE A 382 -12.79 14.89 17.15
CA PHE A 382 -13.55 13.96 16.31
C PHE A 382 -12.77 12.66 16.05
N SER A 383 -13.49 11.56 15.86
CA SER A 383 -12.94 10.25 15.44
C SER A 383 -12.77 10.18 13.92
N ASN A 384 -12.02 9.21 13.40
CA ASN A 384 -11.88 9.07 11.94
C ASN A 384 -13.23 8.76 11.26
N ASN A 385 -14.13 8.04 11.95
CA ASN A 385 -15.45 7.71 11.41
C ASN A 385 -16.35 8.95 11.26
N ASP A 386 -16.12 10.00 12.05
CA ASP A 386 -16.91 11.23 11.95
C ASP A 386 -16.66 11.97 10.63
N LEU A 387 -15.53 11.74 9.94
CA LEU A 387 -15.30 12.28 8.60
C LEU A 387 -16.11 11.56 7.50
N LYS A 388 -16.72 10.41 7.82
CA LYS A 388 -17.60 9.64 6.92
C LYS A 388 -19.10 9.86 7.22
N ASP A 389 -19.40 10.71 8.18
CA ASP A 389 -20.72 11.26 8.48
C ASP A 389 -20.75 12.70 7.94
N TYR A 390 -21.57 12.96 6.92
CA TYR A 390 -21.47 14.22 6.20
C TYR A 390 -21.78 15.46 7.05
N VAL A 391 -22.74 15.36 7.98
CA VAL A 391 -23.10 16.48 8.85
C VAL A 391 -21.93 16.80 9.77
N LYS A 392 -21.31 15.77 10.36
CA LYS A 392 -20.12 15.96 11.20
C LYS A 392 -18.92 16.44 10.39
N PHE A 393 -18.70 15.92 9.18
CA PHE A 393 -17.64 16.37 8.29
C PHE A 393 -17.76 17.86 7.99
N ASN A 394 -18.97 18.34 7.67
CA ASN A 394 -19.26 19.75 7.46
C ASN A 394 -18.90 20.58 8.71
N ASP A 395 -19.35 20.14 9.89
CA ASP A 395 -19.04 20.81 11.16
C ASP A 395 -17.54 20.82 11.48
N ILE A 396 -16.82 19.74 11.15
CA ILE A 396 -15.36 19.64 11.35
C ILE A 396 -14.64 20.63 10.43
N LEU A 397 -15.07 20.78 9.18
CA LEU A 397 -14.47 21.72 8.24
C LEU A 397 -14.70 23.17 8.67
N HIS A 398 -15.89 23.50 9.18
CA HIS A 398 -16.13 24.82 9.77
C HIS A 398 -15.30 25.08 11.03
N GLN A 399 -15.14 24.08 11.90
CA GLN A 399 -14.24 24.20 13.05
C GLN A 399 -12.78 24.39 12.63
N PHE A 400 -12.34 23.71 11.56
CA PHE A 400 -11.02 23.92 10.98
C PHE A 400 -10.85 25.36 10.48
N ALA A 401 -11.80 25.85 9.69
CA ALA A 401 -11.76 27.21 9.18
C ALA A 401 -11.74 28.23 10.33
N HIS A 402 -12.57 28.05 11.34
CA HIS A 402 -12.63 28.92 12.51
C HIS A 402 -11.32 28.94 13.31
N TYR A 403 -10.76 27.77 13.60
CA TYR A 403 -9.54 27.64 14.39
C TYR A 403 -8.34 28.35 13.73
N TYR A 404 -8.26 28.34 12.40
CA TYR A 404 -7.18 28.98 11.64
C TYR A 404 -7.54 30.37 11.09
N SER A 405 -8.70 30.93 11.48
CA SER A 405 -9.18 32.25 11.00
C SER A 405 -9.28 32.32 9.46
N LEU A 406 -9.90 31.32 8.85
CA LEU A 406 -10.06 31.13 7.40
C LEU A 406 -11.52 31.25 6.94
N GLU A 407 -12.43 31.77 7.77
CA GLU A 407 -13.87 31.84 7.46
C GLU A 407 -14.22 32.79 6.30
N GLN A 408 -13.27 33.60 5.86
CA GLN A 408 -13.39 34.46 4.68
C GLN A 408 -13.37 33.67 3.35
N TYR A 409 -12.90 32.43 3.37
CA TYR A 409 -12.81 31.58 2.18
C TYR A 409 -14.07 30.74 1.99
N SER A 410 -14.49 30.59 0.74
CA SER A 410 -15.56 29.67 0.36
C SER A 410 -15.16 28.21 0.60
N LEU A 411 -16.16 27.32 0.67
CA LEU A 411 -15.90 25.88 0.81
C LEU A 411 -15.12 25.32 -0.39
N LYS A 412 -15.34 25.84 -1.62
CA LYS A 412 -14.54 25.45 -2.80
C LYS A 412 -13.08 25.90 -2.67
N GLU A 413 -12.81 27.09 -2.13
CA GLU A 413 -11.43 27.56 -1.92
C GLU A 413 -10.71 26.74 -0.84
N LEU A 414 -11.41 26.44 0.26
CA LEU A 414 -10.88 25.56 1.30
C LEU A 414 -10.63 24.14 0.77
N ASP A 415 -11.54 23.59 -0.03
CA ASP A 415 -11.33 22.28 -0.67
C ASP A 415 -10.09 22.26 -1.56
N ARG A 416 -9.95 23.25 -2.47
CA ARG A 416 -8.76 23.38 -3.34
C ARG A 416 -7.46 23.47 -2.53
N TYR A 417 -7.46 24.29 -1.48
CA TYR A 417 -6.32 24.43 -0.57
C TYR A 417 -5.98 23.08 0.10
N LEU A 418 -6.95 22.46 0.76
CA LEU A 418 -6.75 21.23 1.52
C LEU A 418 -6.37 20.06 0.61
N TRP A 419 -6.95 19.99 -0.58
CA TRP A 419 -6.64 18.97 -1.57
C TRP A 419 -5.22 19.14 -2.14
N LEU A 420 -4.82 20.33 -2.56
CA LEU A 420 -3.46 20.58 -3.07
C LEU A 420 -2.41 20.39 -1.97
N LEU A 421 -2.69 20.87 -0.76
CA LEU A 421 -1.82 20.66 0.39
C LEU A 421 -1.68 19.16 0.67
N GLY A 422 -2.79 18.43 0.76
CA GLY A 422 -2.76 16.99 0.99
C GLY A 422 -2.07 16.23 -0.12
N LYS A 423 -2.30 16.58 -1.39
CA LYS A 423 -1.59 16.02 -2.54
C LYS A 423 -0.09 16.30 -2.45
N ARG A 424 0.33 17.50 -2.05
CA ARG A 424 1.77 17.80 -1.90
C ARG A 424 2.46 16.94 -0.85
N TYR A 425 1.79 16.70 0.29
CA TYR A 425 2.40 16.07 1.45
C TYR A 425 2.09 14.57 1.62
N PHE A 426 1.09 14.05 0.92
CA PHE A 426 0.63 12.66 1.02
C PHE A 426 0.50 11.89 -0.31
N LYS A 427 0.83 12.49 -1.47
CA LYS A 427 0.76 11.79 -2.78
C LYS A 427 1.71 10.59 -2.90
N ASN A 428 2.74 10.55 -2.07
CA ASN A 428 3.73 9.48 -1.98
C ASN A 428 3.77 8.90 -0.55
N LYS A 429 2.63 8.83 0.15
CA LYS A 429 2.51 8.27 1.51
C LYS A 429 1.24 7.45 1.69
#